data_AF-A0A8C6U711-F1
#
_entry.id   AF-A0A8C6U711-F1
#
_cell.length_a   1.000
_cell.length_b   1.000
_cell.length_c   1.000
_cell.angle_alpha   90.00
_cell.angle_beta   90.00
_cell.angle_gamma   90.00
#
_symmetry.space_group_name_H-M   'P 1'
#
loop_
_entity.id
_entity.type
_entity.pdbx_description
1 polymer ?
#
loop_
_entity_poly.entity_id
_entity_poly.type
_entity_poly.pdbx_seq_one_letter_code
_entity_poly.pdbx_strand_id
1 'polypeptide(L)'
;MTQNKSVRDREKERGAHVRKCRSNHQTNDRARMQPPPRKVKESQQVKQLFSDQISRLQSKQHQDSELLEEIRSFSKQRATIERDYAQALQRLAGQHQKRDWQRGNSDNITYGDVFGVWRSMVDATAQTASARLSASEEYRKLTLQASRTLRTTRDVHAKKVRPAGVCASVRNCRLLH
;
A
#
# COMPACT_ATOMS: atom_id res chain seq x y z
N MET A 1 -63.84 -79.66 -24.13
CA MET A 1 -62.42 -79.24 -24.00
C MET A 1 -62.31 -77.73 -24.08
N THR A 2 -62.66 -76.94 -23.06
CA THR A 2 -62.59 -75.46 -23.23
C THR A 2 -62.59 -74.64 -21.94
N GLN A 3 -61.68 -74.90 -20.98
CA GLN A 3 -61.51 -73.97 -19.83
C GLN A 3 -60.06 -73.70 -19.37
N ASN A 4 -59.04 -74.05 -20.17
CA ASN A 4 -57.61 -73.90 -19.76
C ASN A 4 -56.79 -72.86 -20.56
N LYS A 5 -57.45 -71.88 -21.18
CA LYS A 5 -56.76 -70.74 -21.86
C LYS A 5 -56.80 -69.45 -21.03
N SER A 6 -57.85 -69.20 -20.26
CA SER A 6 -58.07 -67.93 -19.52
C SER A 6 -57.10 -67.69 -18.33
N VAL A 7 -56.63 -68.75 -17.66
CA VAL A 7 -55.74 -68.61 -16.49
C VAL A 7 -54.31 -68.26 -16.90
N ARG A 8 -53.81 -68.88 -18.00
CA ARG A 8 -52.44 -68.66 -18.50
C ARG A 8 -52.22 -67.25 -19.04
N ASP A 9 -53.23 -66.65 -19.65
CA ASP A 9 -53.13 -65.28 -20.16
C ASP A 9 -53.12 -64.24 -19.03
N ARG A 10 -53.90 -64.47 -17.95
CA ARG A 10 -53.88 -63.61 -16.74
C ARG A 10 -52.56 -63.68 -15.96
N GLU A 11 -51.87 -64.84 -15.96
CA GLU A 11 -50.53 -64.94 -15.35
C GLU A 11 -49.45 -64.28 -16.21
N LYS A 12 -49.58 -64.34 -17.54
CA LYS A 12 -48.67 -63.62 -18.46
C LYS A 12 -48.78 -62.11 -18.31
N GLU A 13 -49.99 -61.57 -18.17
CA GLU A 13 -50.22 -60.14 -17.94
C GLU A 13 -49.70 -59.68 -16.56
N ARG A 14 -49.92 -60.45 -15.50
CA ARG A 14 -49.35 -60.16 -14.17
C ARG A 14 -47.82 -60.21 -14.21
N GLY A 15 -47.22 -61.18 -14.88
CA GLY A 15 -45.77 -61.29 -15.05
C GLY A 15 -45.17 -60.17 -15.91
N ALA A 16 -45.93 -59.60 -16.85
CA ALA A 16 -45.53 -58.42 -17.63
C ALA A 16 -45.64 -57.13 -16.79
N HIS A 17 -46.70 -56.98 -16.00
CA HIS A 17 -46.91 -55.83 -15.12
C HIS A 17 -45.87 -55.78 -13.99
N VAL A 18 -45.53 -56.91 -13.38
CA VAL A 18 -44.49 -56.99 -12.34
C VAL A 18 -43.10 -56.67 -12.91
N ARG A 19 -42.80 -57.13 -14.14
CA ARG A 19 -41.54 -56.78 -14.83
C ARG A 19 -41.47 -55.29 -15.21
N LYS A 20 -42.59 -54.68 -15.63
CA LYS A 20 -42.68 -53.25 -15.93
C LYS A 20 -42.51 -52.39 -14.66
N CYS A 21 -43.12 -52.79 -13.54
CA CYS A 21 -42.95 -52.11 -12.25
C CYS A 21 -41.51 -52.21 -11.72
N ARG A 22 -40.86 -53.38 -11.86
CA ARG A 22 -39.45 -53.57 -11.46
C ARG A 22 -38.49 -52.77 -12.32
N SER A 23 -38.73 -52.70 -13.64
CA SER A 23 -37.99 -51.84 -14.56
C SER A 23 -38.15 -50.36 -14.22
N ASN A 24 -39.37 -49.91 -13.90
CA ASN A 24 -39.65 -48.52 -13.56
C ASN A 24 -39.03 -48.10 -12.21
N HIS A 25 -38.97 -49.02 -11.23
CA HIS A 25 -38.27 -48.76 -9.95
C HIS A 25 -36.76 -48.66 -10.15
N GLN A 26 -36.18 -49.52 -10.99
CA GLN A 26 -34.74 -49.53 -11.26
C GLN A 26 -34.27 -48.31 -12.09
N THR A 27 -35.15 -47.70 -12.88
CA THR A 27 -34.86 -46.45 -13.61
C THR A 27 -35.03 -45.18 -12.76
N ASN A 28 -35.74 -45.25 -11.63
CA ASN A 28 -36.04 -44.07 -10.81
C ASN A 28 -34.97 -43.80 -9.73
N ASP A 29 -34.25 -44.83 -9.27
CA ASP A 29 -33.19 -44.68 -8.25
C ASP A 29 -31.86 -44.14 -8.81
N ARG A 30 -31.66 -44.12 -10.14
CA ARG A 30 -30.48 -43.49 -10.77
C ARG A 30 -30.61 -41.99 -10.98
N ALA A 31 -31.76 -41.38 -10.69
CA ALA A 31 -32.00 -39.94 -10.89
C ALA A 31 -31.83 -39.09 -9.62
N ARG A 32 -31.48 -39.68 -8.45
CA ARG A 32 -31.38 -38.95 -7.16
C ARG A 32 -29.98 -38.86 -6.55
N MET A 33 -28.93 -39.01 -7.35
CA MET A 33 -27.56 -38.68 -6.94
C MET A 33 -26.90 -37.74 -7.94
N GLN A 34 -27.69 -36.84 -8.57
CA GLN A 34 -27.09 -35.69 -9.21
C GLN A 34 -26.58 -34.79 -8.07
N PRO A 35 -25.25 -34.59 -7.93
CA PRO A 35 -24.75 -33.67 -6.93
C PRO A 35 -25.41 -32.30 -7.19
N PRO A 36 -25.89 -31.60 -6.14
CA PRO A 36 -26.61 -30.35 -6.30
C PRO A 36 -25.82 -29.41 -7.24
N PRO A 37 -26.50 -28.64 -8.12
CA PRO A 37 -25.85 -27.74 -9.07
C PRO A 37 -24.80 -26.92 -8.34
N ARG A 38 -23.54 -27.23 -8.65
CA ARG A 38 -22.38 -26.72 -7.93
C ARG A 38 -22.45 -25.20 -7.90
N LYS A 39 -22.50 -24.58 -6.71
CA LYS A 39 -22.23 -23.14 -6.48
C LYS A 39 -20.79 -22.73 -6.87
N VAL A 40 -20.13 -23.48 -7.74
CA VAL A 40 -18.77 -23.29 -8.20
C VAL A 40 -18.62 -21.97 -8.95
N LYS A 41 -19.63 -21.53 -9.72
CA LYS A 41 -19.57 -20.22 -10.39
C LYS A 41 -19.50 -19.08 -9.37
N GLU A 42 -20.39 -19.07 -8.38
CA GLU A 42 -20.39 -18.06 -7.30
C GLU A 42 -19.10 -18.13 -6.46
N SER A 43 -18.66 -19.34 -6.09
CA SER A 43 -17.41 -19.53 -5.34
C SER A 43 -16.19 -19.07 -6.12
N GLN A 44 -16.16 -19.30 -7.43
CA GLN A 44 -15.07 -18.87 -8.30
C GLN A 44 -15.09 -17.36 -8.54
N GLN A 45 -16.28 -16.75 -8.65
CA GLN A 45 -16.44 -15.30 -8.71
C GLN A 45 -15.97 -14.63 -7.41
N VAL A 46 -16.32 -15.18 -6.25
CA VAL A 46 -15.84 -14.68 -4.95
C VAL A 46 -14.32 -14.80 -4.84
N LYS A 47 -13.72 -15.94 -5.25
CA LYS A 47 -12.26 -16.09 -5.31
C LYS A 47 -11.59 -15.06 -6.22
N GLN A 48 -12.19 -14.81 -7.39
CA GLN A 48 -11.68 -13.80 -8.33
C GLN A 48 -11.73 -12.40 -7.70
N LEU A 49 -12.86 -12.01 -7.11
CA LEU A 49 -13.01 -10.72 -6.45
C LEU A 49 -12.01 -10.54 -5.30
N PHE A 50 -11.77 -11.58 -4.49
CA PHE A 50 -10.74 -11.53 -3.46
C PHE A 50 -9.34 -11.36 -4.05
N SER A 51 -9.01 -12.07 -5.12
CA SER A 51 -7.73 -11.93 -5.82
C SER A 51 -7.54 -10.51 -6.35
N ASP A 52 -8.59 -9.93 -6.95
CA ASP A 52 -8.56 -8.56 -7.47
C ASP A 52 -8.40 -7.53 -6.34
N GLN A 53 -9.08 -7.72 -5.20
CA GLN A 53 -8.94 -6.86 -4.04
C GLN A 53 -7.51 -6.89 -3.47
N ILE A 54 -6.90 -8.06 -3.34
CA ILE A 54 -5.52 -8.19 -2.88
C ILE A 54 -4.56 -7.53 -3.87
N SER A 55 -4.77 -7.73 -5.17
CA SER A 55 -3.93 -7.12 -6.22
C SER A 55 -4.00 -5.59 -6.18
N ARG A 56 -5.20 -5.01 -6.01
CA ARG A 56 -5.39 -3.57 -5.84
C ARG A 56 -4.69 -3.03 -4.59
N LEU A 57 -4.81 -3.74 -3.46
CA LEU A 57 -4.13 -3.36 -2.22
C LEU A 57 -2.60 -3.40 -2.36
N GLN A 58 -2.07 -4.43 -3.02
CA GLN A 58 -0.63 -4.56 -3.29
C GLN A 58 -0.14 -3.45 -4.22
N SER A 59 -0.88 -3.15 -5.29
CA SER A 59 -0.55 -2.04 -6.20
C SER A 59 -0.52 -0.71 -5.47
N LYS A 60 -1.53 -0.41 -4.64
CA LYS A 60 -1.56 0.81 -3.83
C LYS A 60 -0.37 0.86 -2.88
N GLN A 61 -0.08 -0.23 -2.18
CA GLN A 61 1.06 -0.30 -1.28
C GLN A 61 2.37 -0.06 -2.03
N HIS A 62 2.52 -0.58 -3.24
CA HIS A 62 3.69 -0.35 -4.08
C HIS A 62 3.83 1.14 -4.43
N GLN A 63 2.77 1.77 -4.94
CA GLN A 63 2.74 3.20 -5.27
C GLN A 63 3.08 4.09 -4.06
N ASP A 64 2.49 3.80 -2.89
CA ASP A 64 2.80 4.51 -1.64
C ASP A 64 4.29 4.36 -1.26
N SER A 65 4.94 3.25 -1.64
CA SER A 65 6.38 3.04 -1.43
C SER A 65 7.23 3.93 -2.31
N GLU A 66 6.88 3.99 -3.59
CA GLU A 66 7.59 4.79 -4.59
C GLU A 66 7.51 6.26 -4.22
N LEU A 67 6.31 6.75 -3.90
CA LEU A 67 6.09 8.12 -3.44
C LEU A 67 6.94 8.47 -2.20
N LEU A 68 7.03 7.56 -1.22
CA LEU A 68 7.86 7.79 -0.03
C LEU A 68 9.36 7.80 -0.33
N GLU A 69 9.81 7.08 -1.36
CA GLU A 69 11.20 7.15 -1.84
C GLU A 69 11.48 8.48 -2.56
N GLU A 70 10.54 8.93 -3.39
CA GLU A 70 10.61 10.23 -4.08
C GLU A 70 10.67 11.38 -3.08
N ILE A 71 9.78 11.40 -2.09
CA ILE A 71 9.79 12.41 -1.01
C ILE A 71 11.14 12.40 -0.30
N ARG A 72 11.69 11.22 0.03
CA ARG A 72 13.01 11.12 0.68
C ARG A 72 14.12 11.69 -0.20
N SER A 73 14.11 11.35 -1.49
CA SER A 73 15.10 11.85 -2.46
C SER A 73 15.04 13.36 -2.58
N PHE A 74 13.83 13.91 -2.74
CA PHE A 74 13.57 15.34 -2.79
C PHE A 74 14.06 16.05 -1.52
N SER A 75 13.70 15.56 -0.34
CA SER A 75 14.14 16.14 0.94
C SER A 75 15.66 16.12 1.09
N LYS A 76 16.34 15.06 0.63
CA LYS A 76 17.80 14.97 0.64
C LYS A 76 18.44 16.02 -0.30
N GLN A 77 17.90 16.19 -1.49
CA GLN A 77 18.36 17.19 -2.45
C GLN A 77 18.15 18.60 -1.91
N ARG A 78 16.95 18.90 -1.39
CA ARG A 78 16.65 20.18 -0.74
C ARG A 78 17.59 20.49 0.42
N ALA A 79 17.84 19.53 1.31
CA ALA A 79 18.79 19.72 2.41
C ALA A 79 20.24 19.93 1.94
N THR A 80 20.58 19.55 0.72
CA THR A 80 21.89 19.82 0.12
C THR A 80 21.95 21.24 -0.43
N ILE A 81 20.95 21.62 -1.22
CA ILE A 81 20.82 22.98 -1.77
C ILE A 81 20.82 24.03 -0.65
N GLU A 82 20.03 23.83 0.41
CA GLU A 82 19.96 24.77 1.53
C GLU A 82 21.31 24.91 2.25
N ARG A 83 22.06 23.81 2.39
CA ARG A 83 23.39 23.83 3.00
C ARG A 83 24.36 24.62 2.14
N ASP A 84 24.42 24.34 0.85
CA ASP A 84 25.36 24.98 -0.07
C ASP A 84 25.06 26.49 -0.18
N TYR A 85 23.78 26.85 -0.24
CA TYR A 85 23.34 28.25 -0.22
C TYR A 85 23.73 28.96 1.07
N ALA A 86 23.49 28.32 2.22
CA ALA A 86 23.84 28.90 3.51
C ALA A 86 25.37 29.02 3.69
N GLN A 87 26.15 28.04 3.22
CA GLN A 87 27.62 28.14 3.19
C GLN A 87 28.10 29.30 2.30
N ALA A 88 27.50 29.49 1.13
CA ALA A 88 27.84 30.60 0.25
C ALA A 88 27.54 31.96 0.90
N LEU A 89 26.36 32.10 1.54
CA LEU A 89 26.00 33.29 2.31
C LEU A 89 26.97 33.55 3.46
N GLN A 90 27.36 32.51 4.20
CA GLN A 90 28.30 32.65 5.32
C GLN A 90 29.68 33.13 4.85
N ARG A 91 30.18 32.60 3.73
CA ARG A 91 31.44 33.05 3.13
C ARG A 91 31.35 34.50 2.69
N LEU A 92 30.26 34.89 2.01
CA LEU A 92 30.03 36.27 1.56
C LEU A 92 29.97 37.24 2.74
N ALA A 93 29.16 36.94 3.75
CA ALA A 93 29.04 37.77 4.94
C ALA A 93 30.38 37.89 5.67
N GLY A 94 31.10 36.77 5.85
CA GLY A 94 32.42 36.75 6.50
C GLY A 94 33.48 37.56 5.75
N GLN A 95 33.46 37.58 4.41
CA GLN A 95 34.34 38.44 3.60
C GLN A 95 34.07 39.93 3.89
N HIS A 96 32.79 40.31 3.95
CA HIS A 96 32.39 41.67 4.24
C HIS A 96 32.69 42.07 5.68
N GLN A 97 32.54 41.17 6.65
CA GLN A 97 32.86 41.44 8.04
C GLN A 97 34.34 41.78 8.25
N LYS A 98 35.24 41.05 7.58
CA LYS A 98 36.70 41.26 7.72
C LYS A 98 37.22 42.48 6.97
N ARG A 99 36.41 43.11 6.13
CA ARG A 99 36.81 44.28 5.36
C ARG A 99 36.72 45.53 6.23
N ASP A 100 37.85 46.19 6.43
CA ASP A 100 37.91 47.49 7.12
C ASP A 100 37.44 48.59 6.17
N TRP A 101 36.20 49.03 6.36
CA TRP A 101 35.57 50.06 5.54
C TRP A 101 35.81 51.48 6.04
N GLN A 102 36.44 51.64 7.21
CA GLN A 102 36.64 52.91 7.89
C GLN A 102 37.98 53.60 7.58
N ARG A 103 38.59 53.36 6.41
CA ARG A 103 39.95 53.87 6.12
C ARG A 103 40.07 55.40 5.96
N GLY A 104 39.12 56.21 6.44
CA GLY A 104 39.15 57.67 6.23
C GLY A 104 38.35 58.60 7.14
N ASN A 105 37.61 58.16 8.17
CA ASN A 105 36.94 59.12 9.07
C ASN A 105 36.61 58.48 10.44
N SER A 106 37.55 58.56 11.39
CA SER A 106 37.51 57.81 12.65
C SER A 106 36.74 58.46 13.79
N ASP A 107 36.13 59.63 13.62
CA ASP A 107 35.82 60.46 14.81
C ASP A 107 34.33 60.77 15.03
N ASN A 108 33.40 60.23 14.23
CA ASN A 108 31.97 60.60 14.38
C ASN A 108 30.95 59.54 13.96
N ILE A 109 31.14 58.26 14.31
CA ILE A 109 30.11 57.23 14.07
C ILE A 109 29.02 57.36 15.13
N THR A 110 28.09 58.26 14.85
CA THR A 110 26.84 58.41 15.58
C THR A 110 25.90 57.26 15.21
N TYR A 111 25.14 56.73 16.18
CA TYR A 111 24.05 55.79 15.93
C TYR A 111 23.13 56.33 14.82
N GLY A 112 23.11 55.69 13.65
CA GLY A 112 22.44 56.17 12.44
C GLY A 112 23.33 56.31 11.21
N ASP A 113 24.65 56.13 11.36
CA ASP A 113 25.59 56.09 10.24
C ASP A 113 25.27 54.93 9.28
N VAL A 114 25.35 55.21 7.97
CA VAL A 114 25.12 54.25 6.87
C VAL A 114 26.01 53.02 7.03
N PHE A 115 27.23 53.20 7.56
CA PHE A 115 28.14 52.10 7.87
C PHE A 115 27.65 51.20 8.99
N GLY A 116 27.00 51.74 10.02
CA GLY A 116 26.38 50.95 11.10
C GLY A 116 25.19 50.13 10.59
N VAL A 117 24.36 50.71 9.73
CA VAL A 117 23.25 49.99 9.07
C VAL A 117 23.79 48.87 8.18
N TRP A 118 24.82 49.16 7.37
CA TRP A 118 25.47 48.17 6.54
C TRP A 118 26.10 47.03 7.37
N ARG A 119 26.74 47.36 8.49
CA ARG A 119 27.32 46.38 9.42
C ARG A 119 26.24 45.44 9.96
N SER A 120 25.14 46.01 10.46
CA SER A 120 23.98 45.26 10.96
C SER A 120 23.39 44.33 9.90
N MET A 121 23.28 44.78 8.65
CA MET A 121 22.81 43.96 7.54
C MET A 121 23.74 42.77 7.25
N VAL A 122 25.06 42.98 7.28
CA VAL A 122 26.05 41.90 7.09
C VAL A 122 25.99 40.90 8.25
N ASP A 123 25.89 41.38 9.48
CA ASP A 123 25.79 40.52 10.67
C ASP A 123 24.48 39.71 10.68
N ALA A 124 23.36 40.33 10.32
CA ALA A 124 22.07 39.65 10.13
C ALA A 124 22.13 38.60 9.02
N THR A 125 22.89 38.86 7.94
CA THR A 125 23.12 37.89 6.87
C THR A 125 23.93 36.69 7.37
N ALA A 126 24.99 36.92 8.15
CA ALA A 126 25.77 35.85 8.77
C ALA A 126 24.92 35.01 9.74
N GLN A 127 24.08 35.66 10.54
CA GLN A 127 23.16 34.98 11.46
C GLN A 127 22.12 34.14 10.71
N THR A 128 21.54 34.69 9.64
CA THR A 128 20.59 33.98 8.77
C THR A 128 21.24 32.76 8.12
N ALA A 129 22.49 32.87 7.66
CA ALA A 129 23.23 31.75 7.10
C ALA A 129 23.44 30.63 8.15
N SER A 130 23.83 30.98 9.37
CA SER A 130 23.98 30.02 10.49
C SER A 130 22.67 29.32 10.85
N ALA A 131 21.57 30.07 10.93
CA ALA A 131 20.24 29.51 11.21
C ALA A 131 19.80 28.54 10.10
N ARG A 132 20.03 28.91 8.82
CA ARG A 132 19.73 28.03 7.68
C ARG A 132 20.56 26.75 7.67
N LEU A 133 21.85 26.82 7.99
CA LEU A 133 22.71 25.63 8.12
C LEU A 133 22.14 24.68 9.17
N SER A 134 21.83 25.20 10.36
CA SER A 134 21.28 24.43 11.48
C SER A 134 19.96 23.76 11.09
N ALA A 135 19.04 24.51 10.48
CA ALA A 135 17.78 23.98 9.98
C ALA A 135 17.98 22.89 8.90
N SER A 136 18.93 23.07 7.97
CA SER A 136 19.22 22.08 6.93
C SER A 136 19.69 20.73 7.51
N GLU A 137 20.47 20.78 8.60
CA GLU A 137 20.94 19.59 9.30
C GLU A 137 19.82 18.89 10.05
N GLU A 138 18.93 19.67 10.66
CA GLU A 138 17.75 19.15 11.35
C GLU A 138 16.79 18.48 10.37
N TYR A 139 16.48 19.12 9.24
CA TYR A 139 15.65 18.50 8.20
C TYR A 139 16.25 17.20 7.67
N ARG A 140 17.58 17.15 7.49
CA ARG A 140 18.27 15.92 7.11
C ARG A 140 18.10 14.82 8.17
N LYS A 141 18.25 15.15 9.46
CA LYS A 141 18.05 14.20 10.57
C LYS A 141 16.62 13.68 10.62
N LEU A 142 15.62 14.56 10.54
CA LEU A 142 14.21 14.22 10.53
C LEU A 142 13.84 13.32 9.35
N THR A 143 14.34 13.63 8.15
CA THR A 143 14.15 12.80 6.94
C THR A 143 14.69 11.38 7.14
N LEU A 144 15.87 11.25 7.75
CA LEU A 144 16.47 9.95 8.08
C LEU A 144 15.63 9.18 9.11
N GLN A 145 15.15 9.85 10.17
CA GLN A 145 14.34 9.22 11.21
C GLN A 145 12.99 8.75 10.66
N ALA A 146 12.28 9.60 9.92
CA ALA A 146 11.02 9.25 9.27
C ALA A 146 11.19 8.01 8.37
N SER A 147 12.30 7.94 7.62
CA SER A 147 12.61 6.80 6.76
C SER A 147 12.81 5.49 7.54
N ARG A 148 13.43 5.54 8.72
CA ARG A 148 13.62 4.36 9.59
C ARG A 148 12.27 3.89 10.17
N THR A 149 11.49 4.82 10.71
CA THR A 149 10.16 4.52 11.29
C THR A 149 9.20 3.96 10.25
N LEU A 150 9.25 4.46 9.01
CA LEU A 150 8.46 3.91 7.91
C LEU A 150 8.86 2.48 7.57
N ARG A 151 10.16 2.16 7.51
CA ARG A 151 10.64 0.79 7.26
C ARG A 151 10.20 -0.17 8.36
N THR A 152 10.39 0.18 9.63
CA THR A 152 10.00 -0.67 10.76
C THR A 152 8.50 -0.90 10.80
N THR A 153 7.70 0.16 10.60
CA THR A 153 6.24 0.06 10.56
C THR A 153 5.79 -0.84 9.43
N ARG A 154 6.38 -0.71 8.24
CA ARG A 154 6.07 -1.58 7.09
C ARG A 154 6.44 -3.03 7.33
N ASP A 155 7.58 -3.31 7.93
CA ASP A 155 7.99 -4.68 8.24
C ASP A 155 7.02 -5.35 9.22
N VAL A 156 6.53 -4.59 10.21
CA VAL A 156 5.51 -5.07 11.16
C VAL A 156 4.18 -5.34 10.45
N HIS A 157 3.71 -4.42 9.59
CA HIS A 157 2.45 -4.59 8.86
C HIS A 157 2.53 -5.73 7.83
N ALA A 158 3.66 -5.89 7.15
CA ALA A 158 3.91 -6.95 6.19
C ALA A 158 3.85 -8.35 6.83
N LYS A 159 4.29 -8.48 8.09
CA LYS A 159 4.20 -9.72 8.87
C LYS A 159 2.78 -10.05 9.32
N LYS A 160 1.90 -9.05 9.46
CA LYS A 160 0.54 -9.23 10.00
C LYS A 160 -0.54 -9.36 8.93
N VAL A 161 -0.48 -8.58 7.86
CA VAL A 161 -1.55 -8.46 6.86
C VAL A 161 -1.49 -9.55 5.78
N ARG A 162 -0.29 -9.94 5.34
CA ARG A 162 -0.12 -11.02 4.34
C ARG A 162 -0.68 -12.36 4.82
N PRO A 163 -0.37 -12.84 6.03
CA PRO A 163 -0.93 -14.10 6.54
C PRO A 163 -2.45 -14.01 6.76
N ALA A 164 -2.95 -12.87 7.24
CA ALA A 164 -4.38 -12.68 7.51
C ALA A 164 -5.24 -12.74 6.24
N GLY A 165 -4.80 -12.12 5.14
CA GLY A 165 -5.50 -12.17 3.85
C GLY A 165 -5.56 -13.58 3.25
N VAL A 166 -4.46 -14.33 3.33
CA VAL A 166 -4.39 -15.73 2.86
C VAL A 166 -5.27 -16.63 3.75
N CYS A 167 -5.21 -16.47 5.07
CA CYS A 167 -6.04 -17.24 6.00
C CYS A 167 -7.54 -16.92 5.89
N ALA A 168 -7.92 -15.69 5.53
CA ALA A 168 -9.32 -15.31 5.29
C ALA A 168 -9.84 -15.91 3.98
N SER A 169 -9.04 -15.88 2.91
CA SER A 169 -9.39 -16.49 1.63
C SER A 169 -9.58 -18.01 1.75
N VAL A 170 -8.67 -18.71 2.45
CA VAL A 170 -8.79 -20.16 2.68
C VAL A 170 -10.03 -20.51 3.51
N ARG A 171 -10.36 -19.72 4.56
CA ARG A 171 -11.58 -19.93 5.36
C ARG A 171 -12.86 -19.71 4.56
N ASN A 172 -12.92 -18.65 3.74
CA ASN A 172 -14.09 -18.40 2.90
C ASN A 172 -14.26 -19.49 1.83
N CYS A 173 -13.17 -19.98 1.25
CA CYS A 173 -13.22 -21.12 0.31
C CYS A 173 -13.74 -22.40 0.99
N ARG A 174 -13.45 -22.60 2.27
CA ARG A 174 -13.89 -23.78 3.04
C ARG A 174 -15.34 -23.71 3.49
N LEU A 175 -15.91 -22.51 3.66
CA LEU A 175 -17.32 -22.29 4.03
C LEU A 175 -18.28 -22.40 2.83
N LEU A 176 -17.76 -22.39 1.60
CA LEU A 176 -18.52 -22.48 0.36
C LEU A 176 -18.65 -23.92 -0.18
N HIS A 177 -18.10 -24.90 0.51
CA HIS A 177 -18.14 -26.34 0.20
C HIS A 177 -18.82 -27.09 1.34
#